data_AF-A0A653JJW1-F1
#
_entry.id   AF-A0A653JJW1-F1
#
_cell.length_a   1.000
_cell.length_b   1.000
_cell.length_c   1.000
_cell.angle_alpha   90.00
_cell.angle_beta   90.00
_cell.angle_gamma   90.00
#
_symmetry.space_group_name_H-M   'P 1'
#
loop_
_entity.id
_entity.type
_entity.pdbx_description
1 polymer ?
#
loop_
_entity_poly.entity_id
_entity_poly.type
_entity_poly.pdbx_seq_one_letter_code
_entity_poly.pdbx_strand_id
1 'polypeptide(L)'
;MQEILLAYFPYFLAFVLLLVIAYLWLRLRNVRADLTTARLDLNRCQLTLEISEDVGRFGSWHLDAATNIVKWSDYVFDMHERRHSLGNPMLENAIDYYHPDDRSMVEEAVARSLDEGADFEFRARILTENGNELPVLARGTCQIGGNGAVLGIFGCFVDLSTPEERQYA
;
A
#
# COMPACT_ATOMS: atom_id res chain seq x y z
N MET A 1 -55.05 24.18 11.60
CA MET A 1 -54.05 23.62 10.66
C MET A 1 -52.66 24.24 10.84
N GLN A 2 -52.52 25.57 11.02
CA GLN A 2 -51.22 26.22 11.30
C GLN A 2 -50.61 25.87 12.67
N GLU A 3 -51.41 25.69 13.73
CA GLU A 3 -50.90 25.34 15.08
C GLU A 3 -50.20 23.98 15.15
N ILE A 4 -50.71 23.01 14.38
CA ILE A 4 -50.15 21.66 14.28
C ILE A 4 -48.77 21.74 13.59
N LEU A 5 -48.64 22.57 12.54
CA LEU A 5 -47.41 22.75 11.79
C LEU A 5 -46.29 23.37 12.65
N LEU A 6 -46.64 24.33 13.52
CA LEU A 6 -45.72 24.98 14.46
C LEU A 6 -45.26 24.02 15.58
N ALA A 7 -46.14 23.13 16.04
CA ALA A 7 -45.79 22.12 17.05
C ALA A 7 -44.77 21.09 16.52
N TYR A 8 -44.80 20.78 15.22
CA TYR A 8 -43.88 19.82 14.61
C TYR A 8 -42.59 20.44 14.06
N PHE A 9 -42.55 21.76 13.88
CA PHE A 9 -41.36 22.50 13.43
C PHE A 9 -40.07 22.19 14.23
N PRO A 10 -40.05 22.15 15.58
CA PRO A 10 -38.84 21.83 16.33
C PRO A 10 -38.35 20.38 16.10
N TYR A 11 -39.27 19.43 15.90
CA TYR A 11 -38.91 18.03 15.63
C TYR A 11 -38.36 17.86 14.21
N PHE A 12 -38.92 18.58 13.24
CA PHE A 12 -38.39 18.64 11.89
C PHE A 12 -36.96 19.22 11.88
N LEU A 13 -36.73 20.30 12.63
CA LEU A 13 -35.40 20.90 12.77
C LEU A 13 -34.41 19.91 13.40
N ALA A 14 -34.81 19.20 14.46
CA ALA A 14 -33.98 18.20 15.11
C ALA A 14 -33.62 17.03 14.17
N PHE A 15 -34.57 16.57 13.35
CA PHE A 15 -34.33 15.53 12.35
C PHE A 15 -33.31 15.96 11.29
N VAL A 16 -33.45 17.18 10.75
CA VAL A 16 -32.49 17.73 9.80
C VAL A 16 -31.10 17.87 10.43
N LEU A 17 -31.01 18.32 11.69
CA LEU A 17 -29.74 18.38 12.41
C LEU A 17 -29.11 17.00 12.61
N LEU A 18 -29.91 15.97 12.93
CA LEU A 18 -29.42 14.58 13.03
C LEU A 18 -28.89 14.07 11.70
N LEU A 19 -29.57 14.36 10.58
CA LEU A 19 -29.08 13.99 9.25
C LEU A 19 -27.77 14.70 8.90
N VAL A 20 -27.64 15.99 9.23
CA VAL A 20 -26.40 16.75 9.03
C VAL A 20 -25.27 16.19 9.89
N ILE A 21 -25.54 15.88 11.16
CA ILE A 21 -24.55 15.26 12.06
C ILE A 21 -24.14 13.88 11.54
N ALA A 22 -25.09 13.04 11.12
CA ALA A 22 -24.81 11.73 10.55
C ALA A 22 -23.98 11.84 9.26
N TYR A 23 -24.32 12.78 8.37
CA TYR A 23 -23.56 13.07 7.16
C TYR A 23 -22.15 13.56 7.47
N LEU A 24 -22.00 14.51 8.40
CA LEU A 24 -20.70 15.01 8.85
C LEU A 24 -19.88 13.91 9.51
N TRP A 25 -20.50 13.03 10.29
CA TRP A 25 -19.85 11.88 10.91
C TRP A 25 -19.37 10.87 9.86
N LEU A 26 -20.17 10.60 8.84
CA LEU A 26 -19.80 9.75 7.70
C LEU A 26 -18.65 10.36 6.90
N ARG A 27 -18.72 11.66 6.61
CA ARG A 27 -17.66 12.43 5.94
C ARG A 27 -16.37 12.45 6.75
N LEU A 28 -16.45 12.60 8.08
CA LEU A 28 -15.31 12.54 8.99
C LEU A 28 -14.73 11.14 9.09
N ARG A 29 -15.54 10.07 9.03
CA ARG A 29 -15.07 8.68 8.98
C ARG A 29 -14.22 8.43 7.74
N ASN A 30 -14.65 8.93 6.58
CA ASN A 30 -13.89 8.79 5.33
C ASN A 30 -12.57 9.57 5.38
N VAL A 31 -12.59 10.82 5.88
CA VAL A 31 -11.37 11.65 6.02
C VAL A 31 -10.41 11.11 7.09
N ARG A 32 -10.91 10.44 8.14
CA ARG A 32 -10.06 9.79 9.16
C ARG A 32 -9.34 8.57 8.62
N ALA A 33 -9.96 7.82 7.71
CA ALA A 33 -9.31 6.71 7.01
C ALA A 33 -8.10 7.22 6.18
N ASP A 34 -8.27 8.36 5.50
CA ASP A 34 -7.20 9.02 4.75
C ASP A 34 -6.10 9.59 5.66
N LEU A 35 -6.46 10.09 6.85
CA LEU A 35 -5.49 10.56 7.83
C LEU A 35 -4.69 9.42 8.45
N THR A 36 -5.26 8.24 8.64
CA THR A 36 -4.51 7.05 9.11
C THR A 36 -3.57 6.51 8.06
N THR A 37 -3.94 6.50 6.78
CA THR A 37 -3.03 6.14 5.68
C THR A 37 -1.93 7.18 5.52
N ALA A 38 -2.23 8.49 5.61
CA ALA A 38 -1.22 9.55 5.60
C ALA A 38 -0.32 9.55 6.87
N ARG A 39 -0.86 9.16 8.04
CA ARG A 39 -0.08 9.00 9.29
C ARG A 39 0.81 7.76 9.22
N LEU A 40 0.32 6.69 8.59
CA LEU A 40 1.12 5.52 8.23
C LEU A 40 2.22 5.95 7.25
N ASP A 41 1.93 6.74 6.21
CA ASP A 41 2.93 7.33 5.28
C ASP A 41 3.98 8.15 6.02
N LEU A 42 3.60 8.91 7.05
CA LEU A 42 4.55 9.68 7.85
C LEU A 42 5.40 8.81 8.79
N ASN A 43 4.83 7.75 9.37
CA ASN A 43 5.61 6.74 10.13
C ASN A 43 6.45 5.84 9.19
N ARG A 44 6.05 5.68 7.92
CA ARG A 44 6.81 4.97 6.88
C ARG A 44 8.09 5.72 6.52
N CYS A 45 8.11 7.06 6.62
CA CYS A 45 9.35 7.85 6.58
C CYS A 45 10.28 7.63 7.79
N GLN A 46 9.83 7.02 8.88
CA GLN A 46 10.71 6.71 10.02
C GLN A 46 11.48 5.40 9.83
N LEU A 47 11.00 4.48 8.98
CA LEU A 47 11.81 3.35 8.51
C LEU A 47 13.00 3.83 7.63
N THR A 48 12.89 5.04 7.06
CA THR A 48 13.92 5.70 6.25
C THR A 48 15.08 6.28 7.07
N LEU A 49 14.87 6.57 8.36
CA LEU A 49 15.90 7.25 9.17
C LEU A 49 16.98 6.31 9.73
N GLU A 50 16.74 4.99 9.72
CA GLU A 50 17.70 4.00 10.22
C GLU A 50 18.59 3.39 9.13
N ILE A 51 18.32 3.70 7.85
CA ILE A 51 19.12 3.23 6.71
C ILE A 51 20.00 4.40 6.25
N SER A 52 21.27 4.31 6.57
CA SER A 52 22.32 5.30 6.34
C SER A 52 22.37 5.89 4.93
N GLU A 53 22.44 7.22 4.86
CA GLU A 53 23.09 8.09 3.84
C GLU A 53 22.74 8.01 2.34
N ASP A 54 22.11 6.95 1.81
CA ASP A 54 21.84 6.86 0.37
C ASP A 54 20.32 6.92 0.08
N VAL A 55 19.78 8.13 0.09
CA VAL A 55 18.35 8.49 -0.08
C VAL A 55 17.72 7.96 -1.40
N GLY A 56 18.50 7.33 -2.28
CA GLY A 56 18.07 6.91 -3.62
C GLY A 56 17.94 5.41 -3.89
N ARG A 57 17.91 4.54 -2.86
CA ARG A 57 17.92 3.07 -3.05
C ARG A 57 16.71 2.31 -2.50
N PHE A 58 15.59 2.99 -2.25
CA PHE A 58 14.40 2.33 -1.75
C PHE A 58 13.14 2.71 -2.52
N GLY A 59 12.32 1.71 -2.80
CA GLY A 59 11.01 1.86 -3.42
C GLY A 59 9.91 1.37 -2.48
N SER A 60 8.71 1.95 -2.58
CA SER A 60 7.57 1.52 -1.78
C SER A 60 6.51 0.87 -2.66
N TRP A 61 5.79 -0.09 -2.08
CA TRP A 61 4.71 -0.77 -2.76
C TRP A 61 3.57 -1.09 -1.79
N HIS A 62 2.36 -1.21 -2.33
CA HIS A 62 1.16 -1.52 -1.55
C HIS A 62 0.24 -2.45 -2.32
N LEU A 63 0.04 -3.66 -1.78
CA LEU A 63 -0.98 -4.59 -2.24
C LEU A 63 -2.31 -4.26 -1.58
N ASP A 64 -3.33 -4.01 -2.39
CA ASP A 64 -4.72 -3.91 -1.96
C ASP A 64 -5.37 -5.31 -2.03
N ALA A 65 -5.77 -5.87 -0.89
CA ALA A 65 -6.30 -7.23 -0.82
C ALA A 65 -7.69 -7.37 -1.46
N ALA A 66 -8.43 -6.26 -1.63
CA ALA A 66 -9.77 -6.30 -2.25
C ALA A 66 -9.69 -6.34 -3.78
N THR A 67 -8.65 -5.72 -4.35
CA THR A 67 -8.49 -5.58 -5.81
C THR A 67 -7.35 -6.41 -6.39
N ASN A 68 -6.47 -6.96 -5.55
CA ASN A 68 -5.20 -7.59 -5.93
C ASN A 68 -4.28 -6.69 -6.78
N ILE A 69 -4.45 -5.37 -6.70
CA ILE A 69 -3.59 -4.40 -7.39
C ILE A 69 -2.42 -4.06 -6.48
N VAL A 70 -1.21 -4.11 -7.02
CA VAL A 70 0.01 -3.68 -6.33
C VAL A 70 0.37 -2.29 -6.81
N LYS A 71 0.13 -1.29 -5.97
CA LYS A 71 0.52 0.09 -6.23
C LYS A 71 2.01 0.24 -6.01
N TRP A 72 2.73 0.71 -7.01
CA TRP A 72 4.17 0.95 -6.97
C TRP A 72 4.46 2.45 -6.85
N SER A 73 5.51 2.79 -6.12
CA SER A 73 6.10 4.13 -6.21
C SER A 73 6.83 4.30 -7.54
N ASP A 74 7.07 5.55 -7.93
CA ASP A 74 7.82 5.89 -9.14
C ASP A 74 9.16 5.15 -9.21
N TYR A 75 9.86 5.06 -8.08
CA TYR A 75 11.13 4.34 -7.98
C TYR A 75 10.99 2.83 -8.21
N VAL A 76 9.90 2.19 -7.77
CA VAL A 76 9.69 0.76 -8.04
C VAL A 76 9.44 0.52 -9.53
N PHE A 77 8.74 1.43 -10.22
CA PHE A 77 8.64 1.37 -11.69
C PHE A 77 10.02 1.46 -12.34
N ASP A 78 10.86 2.38 -11.89
CA ASP A 78 12.20 2.58 -12.42
C ASP A 78 13.10 1.36 -12.14
N MET A 79 13.03 0.76 -10.95
CA MET A 79 13.73 -0.49 -10.60
C MET A 79 13.37 -1.66 -11.52
N HIS A 80 12.09 -1.74 -11.92
CA HIS A 80 11.62 -2.78 -12.84
C HIS A 80 11.84 -2.40 -14.32
N GLU A 81 12.41 -1.22 -14.59
CA GLU A 81 12.57 -0.62 -15.92
C GLU A 81 11.25 -0.56 -16.70
N ARG A 82 10.14 -0.43 -15.97
CA ARG A 82 8.79 -0.52 -16.50
C ARG A 82 8.20 0.86 -16.70
N ARG A 83 7.53 1.06 -17.84
CA ARG A 83 6.87 2.34 -18.13
C ARG A 83 5.70 2.58 -17.17
N HIS A 84 5.72 3.75 -16.52
CA HIS A 84 4.66 4.24 -15.63
C HIS A 84 3.27 4.30 -16.30
N SER A 85 3.24 4.52 -17.62
CA SER A 85 2.00 4.54 -18.41
C SER A 85 1.27 3.20 -18.51
N LEU A 86 1.92 2.09 -18.17
CA LEU A 86 1.29 0.76 -18.11
C LEU A 86 0.43 0.57 -16.85
N GLY A 87 0.44 1.54 -15.93
CA GLY A 87 -0.34 1.50 -14.69
C GLY A 87 0.16 0.44 -13.71
N ASN A 88 -0.50 0.31 -12.56
CA ASN A 88 -0.08 -0.63 -11.52
C ASN A 88 -0.37 -2.09 -11.92
N PRO A 89 0.55 -3.04 -11.67
CA PRO A 89 0.32 -4.45 -11.98
C PRO A 89 -0.66 -5.10 -10.99
N MET A 90 -1.27 -6.20 -11.43
CA MET A 90 -1.91 -7.15 -10.54
C MET A 90 -0.84 -7.93 -9.76
N LEU A 91 -1.21 -8.51 -8.61
CA LEU A 91 -0.31 -9.26 -7.76
C LEU A 91 0.44 -10.37 -8.52
N GLU A 92 -0.28 -11.17 -9.32
CA GLU A 92 0.32 -12.24 -10.13
C GLU A 92 1.39 -11.68 -11.08
N ASN A 93 1.07 -10.60 -11.80
CA ASN A 93 2.02 -9.94 -12.70
C ASN A 93 3.21 -9.33 -11.94
N ALA A 94 3.00 -8.84 -10.71
CA ALA A 94 4.08 -8.33 -9.88
C ALA A 94 5.02 -9.46 -9.41
N ILE A 95 4.48 -10.64 -9.13
CA ILE A 95 5.24 -11.84 -8.76
C ILE A 95 6.05 -12.37 -9.96
N ASP A 96 5.53 -12.22 -11.18
CA ASP A 96 6.25 -12.61 -12.40
C ASP A 96 7.55 -11.82 -12.63
N TYR A 97 7.69 -10.63 -12.05
CA TYR A 97 8.96 -9.91 -12.08
C TYR A 97 10.03 -10.50 -11.16
N TYR A 98 9.73 -11.46 -10.28
CA TYR A 98 10.78 -12.15 -9.54
C TYR A 98 11.45 -13.24 -10.39
N HIS A 99 12.74 -13.45 -10.14
CA HIS A 99 13.49 -14.56 -10.73
C HIS A 99 12.75 -15.88 -10.49
N PRO A 100 12.62 -16.78 -11.48
CA PRO A 100 11.82 -18.01 -11.37
C PRO A 100 12.11 -18.84 -10.11
N ASP A 101 13.38 -18.94 -9.71
CA ASP A 101 13.79 -19.65 -8.48
C ASP A 101 13.28 -19.02 -7.18
N ASP A 102 13.00 -17.72 -7.19
CA ASP A 102 12.61 -16.96 -6.00
C ASP A 102 11.06 -16.84 -5.89
N ARG A 103 10.32 -17.06 -6.99
CA ARG A 103 8.86 -16.85 -7.07
C ARG A 103 8.08 -17.65 -6.04
N SER A 104 8.38 -18.94 -5.87
CA SER A 104 7.63 -19.78 -4.92
C SER A 104 7.77 -19.30 -3.47
N MET A 105 8.95 -18.79 -3.08
CA MET A 105 9.16 -18.21 -1.76
C MET A 105 8.35 -16.90 -1.59
N VAL A 106 8.32 -16.06 -2.63
CA VAL A 106 7.55 -14.81 -2.63
C VAL A 106 6.05 -15.10 -2.52
N GLU A 107 5.54 -16.03 -3.31
CA GLU A 107 4.14 -16.46 -3.29
C GLU A 107 3.74 -16.96 -1.90
N GLU A 108 4.56 -17.81 -1.28
CA GLU A 108 4.30 -18.33 0.06
C GLU A 108 4.29 -17.20 1.12
N ALA A 109 5.26 -16.29 1.05
CA ALA A 109 5.35 -15.17 1.98
C ALA A 109 4.14 -14.23 1.86
N VAL A 110 3.71 -13.92 0.64
CA VAL A 110 2.53 -13.07 0.39
C VAL A 110 1.25 -13.78 0.80
N ALA A 111 1.09 -15.06 0.47
CA ALA A 111 -0.08 -15.84 0.86
C ALA A 111 -0.23 -15.90 2.38
N ARG A 112 0.85 -16.23 3.10
CA ARG A 112 0.86 -16.23 4.57
C ARG A 112 0.53 -14.85 5.15
N SER A 113 0.99 -13.78 4.53
CA SER A 113 0.67 -12.42 4.97
C SER A 113 -0.82 -12.10 4.80
N LEU A 114 -1.43 -12.52 3.69
CA LEU A 114 -2.87 -12.34 3.44
C LEU A 114 -3.75 -13.22 4.33
N ASP A 115 -3.31 -14.45 4.62
CA ASP A 115 -4.11 -15.43 5.37
C ASP A 115 -3.96 -15.28 6.89
N GLU A 116 -2.72 -15.09 7.36
CA GLU A 116 -2.38 -15.08 8.80
C GLU A 116 -2.18 -13.67 9.34
N GLY A 117 -2.13 -12.66 8.47
CA GLY A 117 -1.76 -11.30 8.85
C GLY A 117 -0.28 -11.16 9.23
N ALA A 118 0.58 -12.07 8.74
CA ALA A 118 1.99 -12.12 9.10
C ALA A 118 2.82 -11.11 8.31
N ASP A 119 3.78 -10.48 8.98
CA ASP A 119 4.82 -9.68 8.33
C ASP A 119 5.88 -10.59 7.72
N PHE A 120 6.58 -10.11 6.69
CA PHE A 120 7.67 -10.83 6.07
C PHE A 120 8.84 -9.93 5.68
N GLU A 121 10.01 -10.56 5.62
CA GLU A 121 11.22 -9.98 5.05
C GLU A 121 11.99 -11.10 4.35
N PHE A 122 12.41 -10.87 3.10
CA PHE A 122 13.24 -11.80 2.36
C PHE A 122 14.11 -11.08 1.34
N ARG A 123 15.19 -11.73 0.94
CA ARG A 123 16.04 -11.31 -0.18
C ARG A 123 15.62 -12.08 -1.42
N ALA A 124 15.49 -11.39 -2.53
CA ALA A 124 15.14 -11.99 -3.81
C ALA A 124 15.80 -11.22 -4.95
N ARG A 125 15.72 -11.77 -6.16
CA ARG A 125 16.12 -11.11 -7.39
C ARG A 125 14.87 -10.76 -8.19
N ILE A 126 14.78 -9.51 -8.63
CA ILE A 126 13.80 -9.12 -9.64
C ILE A 126 14.45 -9.12 -11.01
N LEU A 127 13.69 -9.50 -12.02
CA LEU A 127 14.00 -9.41 -13.44
C LEU A 127 13.30 -8.17 -13.98
N THR A 128 14.07 -7.22 -14.50
CA THR A 128 13.52 -6.01 -15.12
C THR A 128 12.87 -6.33 -16.47
N GLU A 129 12.10 -5.39 -17.04
CA GLU A 129 11.55 -5.56 -18.39
C GLU A 129 12.63 -5.72 -19.48
N ASN A 130 13.85 -5.21 -19.26
CA ASN A 130 14.97 -5.44 -20.18
C ASN A 130 15.76 -6.72 -19.89
N GLY A 131 15.37 -7.50 -18.87
CA GLY A 131 16.00 -8.77 -18.51
C GLY A 131 17.22 -8.65 -17.59
N ASN A 132 17.42 -7.49 -16.96
CA ASN A 132 18.47 -7.32 -15.95
C ASN A 132 18.03 -7.95 -14.63
N GLU A 133 18.96 -8.58 -13.92
CA GLU A 133 18.71 -9.05 -12.55
C GLU A 133 19.08 -7.95 -11.56
N LEU A 134 18.15 -7.60 -10.67
CA LEU A 134 18.39 -6.66 -9.58
C LEU A 134 18.17 -7.36 -8.23
N PRO A 135 19.21 -7.50 -7.40
CA PRO A 135 19.05 -8.06 -6.06
C PRO A 135 18.35 -7.03 -5.16
N VAL A 136 17.30 -7.47 -4.48
CA VAL A 136 16.48 -6.64 -3.60
C VAL A 136 16.25 -7.28 -2.25
N LEU A 137 16.13 -6.45 -1.21
CA LEU A 137 15.49 -6.83 0.04
C LEU A 137 14.04 -6.37 0.00
N ALA A 138 13.10 -7.29 0.10
CA ALA A 138 11.68 -7.01 0.17
C ALA A 138 11.20 -7.17 1.61
N ARG A 139 10.53 -6.13 2.14
CA ARG A 139 9.85 -6.18 3.44
C ARG A 139 8.39 -5.86 3.23
N GLY A 140 7.50 -6.66 3.82
CA GLY A 140 6.05 -6.48 3.79
C GLY A 140 5.45 -6.54 5.19
N THR A 141 4.59 -5.57 5.50
CA THR A 141 3.82 -5.50 6.74
C THR A 141 2.35 -5.57 6.41
N CYS A 142 1.64 -6.45 7.10
CA CYS A 142 0.21 -6.63 6.89
C CYS A 142 -0.61 -5.50 7.53
N GLN A 143 -1.60 -4.98 6.80
CA GLN A 143 -2.57 -4.03 7.31
C GLN A 143 -3.86 -4.74 7.71
N ILE A 144 -4.15 -4.79 9.01
CA ILE A 144 -5.34 -5.44 9.56
C ILE A 144 -6.42 -4.38 9.87
N GLY A 145 -7.64 -4.62 9.42
CA GLY A 145 -8.80 -3.78 9.66
C GLY A 145 -9.41 -3.98 11.05
N GLY A 146 -10.28 -3.07 11.47
CA GLY A 146 -10.91 -3.12 12.81
C GLY A 146 -11.79 -4.35 13.09
N ASN A 147 -12.11 -5.15 12.06
CA ASN A 147 -12.83 -6.42 12.15
C ASN A 147 -11.89 -7.65 12.15
N GLY A 148 -10.57 -7.45 12.17
CA GLY A 148 -9.58 -8.53 12.08
C GLY A 148 -9.32 -9.03 10.66
N ALA A 149 -9.96 -8.46 9.63
CA ALA A 149 -9.69 -8.82 8.23
C ALA A 149 -8.44 -8.11 7.70
N VAL A 150 -7.66 -8.79 6.88
CA VAL A 150 -6.52 -8.18 6.15
C VAL A 150 -7.06 -7.24 5.07
N LEU A 151 -6.63 -5.98 5.12
CA LEU A 151 -6.98 -4.94 4.14
C LEU A 151 -5.98 -4.90 2.98
N GLY A 152 -4.75 -5.34 3.21
CA GLY A 152 -3.67 -5.28 2.25
C GLY A 152 -2.30 -5.45 2.89
N ILE A 153 -1.27 -5.37 2.07
CA ILE A 153 0.13 -5.44 2.50
C ILE A 153 0.81 -4.15 2.08
N PHE A 154 1.61 -3.56 2.95
CA PHE A 154 2.47 -2.44 2.60
C PHE A 154 3.92 -2.85 2.75
N GLY A 155 4.76 -2.48 1.81
CA GLY A 155 6.15 -2.87 1.85
C GLY A 155 7.10 -1.89 1.19
N CYS A 156 8.38 -2.24 1.29
CA CYS A 156 9.45 -1.57 0.57
C CYS A 156 10.37 -2.59 -0.10
N PHE A 157 11.01 -2.12 -1.17
CA PHE A 157 12.19 -2.74 -1.74
C PHE A 157 13.40 -1.89 -1.38
N VAL A 158 14.49 -2.53 -1.01
CA VAL A 158 15.81 -1.91 -0.94
C VAL A 158 16.68 -2.54 -2.02
N ASP A 159 17.22 -1.70 -2.90
CA ASP A 159 18.19 -2.08 -3.90
C ASP A 159 19.51 -2.48 -3.22
N LEU A 160 19.94 -3.73 -3.45
CA LEU A 160 21.17 -4.30 -2.90
C LEU A 160 22.33 -4.30 -3.92
N SER A 161 22.13 -3.76 -5.12
CA SER A 161 23.17 -3.68 -6.15
C SER A 161 24.30 -2.75 -5.73
N THR A 162 25.50 -3.09 -6.18
CA THR A 162 26.68 -2.25 -6.00
C THR A 162 26.71 -1.14 -7.07
N PRO A 163 27.34 0.01 -6.79
CA PRO A 163 27.50 1.07 -7.79
C PRO A 163 28.17 0.61 -9.09
N GLU A 164 29.09 -0.36 -8.99
CA GLU A 164 29.83 -0.92 -10.14
C GLU A 164 28.91 -1.71 -11.07
N GLU A 165 27.99 -2.51 -10.55
CA GLU A 165 27.03 -3.31 -11.34
C GLU A 165 26.08 -2.43 -12.17
N ARG A 166 25.77 -1.21 -11.71
CA ARG A 166 24.91 -0.26 -12.44
C ARG A 166 25.60 0.47 -13.58
N GLN A 167 26.93 0.56 -13.58
CA GLN A 167 27.66 1.30 -14.62
C GLN A 167 27.86 0.46 -15.91
N TYR A 168 27.52 -0.83 -15.86
CA TYR A 168 27.68 -1.77 -16.97
C TYR A 168 26.37 -2.38 -17.50
N ALA A 169 25.21 -1.91 -17.00
CA ALA A 169 23.87 -2.25 -17.50
C ALA A 169 23.34 -1.13 -18.41
#